data_AF-A0ABD3NEH2-F1
#
_entry.id   AF-A0ABD3NEH2-F1
#
_cell.length_a   1.000
_cell.length_b   1.000
_cell.length_c   1.000
_cell.angle_alpha   90.00
_cell.angle_beta   90.00
_cell.angle_gamma   90.00
#
_symmetry.space_group_name_H-M   'P 1'
#
loop_
_entity.id
_entity.type
_entity.pdbx_description
1 polymer ?
#
loop_
_entity_poly.entity_id
_entity_poly.type
_entity_poly.pdbx_seq_one_letter_code
_entity_poly.pdbx_strand_id
1 'polypeptide(L)'
;MFAVKILLTVVSFHILPIASILLDIHIPLPEGCLLTQALRANLLLQETSRPPLSKDGTSETESSRESIDLFTKHRAHITLYLADFDLEAKSDNETAPIALNQTKVDAFLKTIDSLNFTSIDASSCPLTFTAETPASSPSATESFFSINNEKYFIINGAYTMIPVKINACLQNLSDSLLTPLRNFLKLPAQIPSWVQELPEEEMKEKVSKINQYGSPNVLENFEPHVTVGYDENHSNRRLQEDPCPSGQCKDLEGLCQPIISCFADPCTEVPGEKCDKGEVCKTNFCGGCNFQCESLAVNEFGMDQSQLRVDAMDQWNSQFQIVSGECYGNVLEIAVGRTGLGGTVLTGSELKFWEFTDDSNDDISNVLDNKMESAYVRVEE
;
A
#
# COMPACT_ATOMS: atom_id res chain seq x y z
N MET A 1 -23.14 -12.96 55.44
CA MET A 1 -22.92 -11.81 54.54
C MET A 1 -21.50 -11.92 54.00
N PHE A 2 -21.34 -12.48 52.80
CA PHE A 2 -20.04 -12.53 52.12
C PHE A 2 -19.98 -11.38 51.12
N ALA A 3 -19.06 -10.44 51.35
CA ALA A 3 -18.83 -9.33 50.44
C ALA A 3 -17.90 -9.80 49.30
N VAL A 4 -18.46 -9.97 48.11
CA VAL A 4 -17.70 -10.23 46.89
C VAL A 4 -17.16 -8.89 46.39
N LYS A 5 -15.84 -8.68 46.49
CA LYS A 5 -15.15 -7.57 45.83
C LYS A 5 -14.96 -7.94 44.36
N ILE A 6 -15.78 -7.36 43.50
CA ILE A 6 -15.58 -7.40 42.04
C ILE A 6 -14.44 -6.42 41.74
N LEU A 7 -13.28 -6.96 41.38
CA LEU A 7 -12.13 -6.20 40.90
C LEU A 7 -12.41 -5.86 39.43
N LEU A 8 -12.82 -4.63 39.17
CA LEU A 8 -13.07 -4.11 37.83
C LEU A 8 -11.71 -3.75 37.20
N THR A 9 -11.11 -4.68 36.45
CA THR A 9 -9.90 -4.41 35.67
C THR A 9 -10.32 -3.58 34.45
N VAL A 10 -10.14 -2.27 34.52
CA VAL A 10 -10.32 -1.37 33.37
C VAL A 10 -9.14 -1.61 32.42
N VAL A 11 -9.37 -2.43 31.40
CA VAL A 11 -8.45 -2.55 30.27
C VAL A 11 -8.64 -1.31 29.41
N SER A 12 -7.80 -0.29 29.63
CA SER A 12 -7.75 0.90 28.78
C SER A 12 -7.15 0.52 27.42
N PHE A 13 -8.01 0.14 26.47
CA PHE A 13 -7.63 0.14 25.06
C PHE A 13 -7.32 1.58 24.64
N HIS A 14 -6.04 1.89 24.49
CA HIS A 14 -5.60 3.13 23.86
C HIS A 14 -5.85 2.99 22.36
N ILE A 15 -7.08 3.28 21.94
CA ILE A 15 -7.35 3.54 20.53
C ILE A 15 -6.66 4.88 20.25
N LEU A 16 -5.45 4.82 19.70
CA LEU A 16 -4.75 6.01 19.21
C LEU A 16 -5.66 6.63 18.13
N PRO A 17 -6.14 7.88 18.31
CA PRO A 17 -6.83 8.56 17.24
C PRO A 17 -5.80 8.82 16.14
N ILE A 18 -5.80 7.99 15.09
CA ILE A 18 -5.01 8.22 13.88
C ILE A 18 -5.70 9.37 13.16
N ALA A 19 -5.40 10.57 13.62
CA ALA A 19 -5.95 11.79 13.10
C ALA A 19 -4.90 12.44 12.20
N SER A 20 -4.61 11.73 11.12
CA SER A 20 -3.98 12.29 9.94
C SER A 20 -4.86 11.94 8.76
N ILE A 21 -5.22 12.96 7.98
CA ILE A 21 -5.89 12.77 6.71
C ILE A 21 -4.80 12.51 5.67
N LEU A 22 -4.52 11.24 5.41
CA LEU A 22 -3.70 10.84 4.28
C LEU A 22 -4.50 11.13 2.99
N LEU A 23 -3.98 12.03 2.18
CA LEU A 23 -4.53 12.30 0.85
C LEU A 23 -3.70 11.59 -0.21
N ASP A 24 -4.39 11.10 -1.23
CA ASP A 24 -3.79 10.53 -2.43
C ASP A 24 -4.20 11.36 -3.64
N ILE A 25 -3.18 11.87 -4.33
CA ILE A 25 -3.32 12.44 -5.67
C ILE A 25 -3.04 11.32 -6.65
N HIS A 26 -4.03 10.97 -7.46
CA HIS A 26 -4.02 9.74 -8.25
C HIS A 26 -4.60 9.92 -9.65
N ILE A 27 -4.32 8.95 -10.51
CA ILE A 27 -4.93 8.80 -11.82
C ILE A 27 -5.90 7.60 -11.75
N PRO A 28 -7.22 7.84 -11.80
CA PRO A 28 -8.18 6.77 -12.00
C PRO A 28 -7.87 5.99 -13.28
N LEU A 29 -7.98 4.65 -13.22
CA LEU A 29 -7.78 3.85 -14.42
C LEU A 29 -8.89 4.15 -15.45
N PRO A 30 -8.54 4.39 -16.72
CA PRO A 30 -9.53 4.61 -17.75
C PRO A 30 -10.35 3.35 -18.01
N GLU A 31 -11.60 3.54 -18.44
CA GLU A 31 -12.44 2.45 -18.92
C GLU A 31 -11.73 1.65 -20.02
N GLY A 32 -11.90 0.33 -20.00
CA GLY A 32 -11.29 -0.58 -20.96
C GLY A 32 -10.39 -1.63 -20.32
N CYS A 33 -9.31 -1.98 -21.01
CA CYS A 33 -8.54 -3.18 -20.67
C CYS A 33 -7.87 -3.08 -19.29
N LEU A 34 -7.15 -2.00 -18.99
CA LEU A 34 -6.42 -1.89 -17.72
C LEU A 34 -7.34 -1.97 -16.50
N LEU A 35 -8.43 -1.19 -16.50
CA LEU A 35 -9.43 -1.24 -15.43
C LEU A 35 -10.05 -2.65 -15.30
N THR A 36 -10.44 -3.26 -16.42
CA THR A 36 -10.99 -4.62 -16.42
C THR A 36 -10.03 -5.63 -15.81
N GLN A 37 -8.73 -5.53 -16.10
CA GLN A 37 -7.73 -6.45 -15.58
C GLN A 37 -7.42 -6.21 -14.10
N ALA A 38 -7.42 -4.94 -13.65
CA ALA A 38 -7.29 -4.61 -12.23
C ALA A 38 -8.48 -5.16 -11.41
N LEU A 39 -9.72 -4.96 -11.90
CA LEU A 39 -10.93 -5.51 -11.28
C LEU A 39 -10.91 -7.04 -11.24
N ARG A 40 -10.43 -7.68 -12.32
CA ARG A 40 -10.27 -9.14 -12.37
C ARG A 40 -9.25 -9.66 -11.34
N ALA A 41 -8.11 -8.97 -11.19
CA ALA A 41 -7.12 -9.33 -10.17
C ALA A 41 -7.72 -9.24 -8.76
N ASN A 42 -8.41 -8.12 -8.46
CA ASN A 42 -9.09 -7.93 -7.18
C ASN A 42 -10.15 -9.01 -6.91
N LEU A 43 -10.95 -9.37 -7.92
CA LEU A 43 -11.95 -10.43 -7.79
C LEU A 43 -11.32 -11.79 -7.47
N LEU A 44 -10.24 -12.17 -8.16
CA LEU A 44 -9.52 -13.43 -7.90
C LEU A 44 -8.95 -13.48 -6.47
N LEU A 45 -8.37 -12.37 -6.00
CA LEU A 45 -7.85 -12.23 -4.64
C LEU A 45 -8.98 -12.36 -3.59
N GLN A 46 -10.12 -11.73 -3.83
CA GLN A 46 -11.29 -11.87 -2.96
C GLN A 46 -11.87 -13.29 -2.96
N GLU A 47 -11.96 -13.94 -4.12
CA GLU A 47 -12.47 -15.31 -4.21
C GLU A 47 -11.56 -16.29 -3.48
N THR A 48 -10.24 -16.12 -3.59
CA THR A 48 -9.25 -17.02 -2.98
C THR A 48 -9.11 -16.81 -1.47
N SER A 49 -9.33 -15.58 -0.98
CA SER A 49 -9.31 -15.29 0.46
C SER A 49 -10.61 -15.65 1.20
N ARG A 50 -11.69 -16.00 0.49
CA ARG A 50 -12.92 -16.46 1.13
C ARG A 50 -12.69 -17.83 1.77
N PRO A 51 -13.00 -18.00 3.07
CA PRO A 51 -12.91 -19.30 3.70
C PRO A 51 -13.87 -20.27 3.01
N PRO A 52 -13.49 -21.55 2.84
CA PRO A 52 -14.40 -22.56 2.30
C PRO A 52 -15.66 -22.59 3.18
N LEU A 53 -16.84 -22.61 2.55
CA LEU A 53 -18.11 -22.68 3.26
C LEU A 53 -18.10 -23.86 4.23
N SER A 54 -18.10 -23.57 5.53
CA SER A 54 -18.17 -24.59 6.57
C SER A 54 -19.45 -25.40 6.37
N LYS A 55 -19.30 -26.72 6.20
CA LYS A 55 -20.45 -27.63 6.00
C LYS A 55 -21.40 -27.65 7.19
N ASP A 56 -20.95 -27.23 8.36
CA ASP A 56 -21.74 -27.27 9.60
C ASP A 56 -22.49 -25.98 9.92
N GLY A 57 -22.34 -24.92 9.12
CA GLY A 57 -23.10 -23.66 9.31
C GLY A 57 -22.87 -22.97 10.65
N THR A 58 -21.95 -23.46 11.48
CA THR A 58 -21.64 -22.90 12.80
C THR A 58 -20.27 -22.25 12.80
N SER A 59 -20.29 -20.95 13.07
CA SER A 59 -19.15 -20.04 13.29
C SER A 59 -18.33 -19.71 12.03
N GLU A 60 -18.69 -18.60 11.39
CA GLU A 60 -17.73 -17.81 10.61
C GLU A 60 -16.67 -17.28 11.58
N THR A 61 -15.55 -18.00 11.71
CA THR A 61 -14.32 -17.34 12.18
C THR A 61 -13.95 -16.29 11.13
N GLU A 62 -13.72 -15.05 11.57
CA GLU A 62 -13.18 -13.96 10.76
C GLU A 62 -11.78 -14.34 10.24
N SER A 63 -11.71 -15.14 9.18
CA SER A 63 -10.46 -15.34 8.47
C SER A 63 -10.07 -14.03 7.77
N SER A 64 -8.77 -13.82 7.58
CA SER A 64 -8.23 -12.71 6.77
C SER A 64 -8.93 -12.66 5.42
N ARG A 65 -9.66 -11.57 5.17
CA ARG A 65 -10.27 -11.28 3.87
C ARG A 65 -9.40 -10.23 3.19
N GLU A 66 -9.14 -10.42 1.90
CA GLU A 66 -8.66 -9.34 1.05
C GLU A 66 -9.66 -8.18 1.17
N SER A 67 -9.20 -7.08 1.73
CA SER A 67 -10.08 -6.03 2.26
C SER A 67 -10.35 -4.91 1.25
N ILE A 68 -9.55 -4.85 0.18
CA ILE A 68 -9.82 -3.94 -0.94
C ILE A 68 -11.01 -4.48 -1.73
N ASP A 69 -12.07 -3.70 -1.74
CA ASP A 69 -13.22 -3.85 -2.64
C ASP A 69 -13.17 -2.74 -3.69
N LEU A 70 -12.64 -3.05 -4.88
CA LEU A 70 -12.56 -2.12 -6.02
C LEU A 70 -13.90 -1.94 -6.76
N PHE A 71 -14.96 -2.66 -6.36
CA PHE A 71 -16.26 -2.59 -7.04
C PHE A 71 -17.20 -1.63 -6.33
N THR A 72 -17.15 -1.56 -5.00
CA THR A 72 -18.09 -0.74 -4.23
C THR A 72 -17.42 0.29 -3.33
N LYS A 73 -16.22 0.02 -2.82
CA LYS A 73 -15.58 0.85 -1.80
C LYS A 73 -14.38 1.64 -2.28
N HIS A 74 -13.72 1.19 -3.35
CA HIS A 74 -12.52 1.82 -3.89
C HIS A 74 -12.62 1.92 -5.40
N ARG A 75 -11.93 2.91 -5.97
CA ARG A 75 -11.75 3.04 -7.41
C ARG A 75 -10.35 2.55 -7.76
N ALA A 76 -10.18 1.80 -8.84
CA ALA A 76 -8.83 1.41 -9.27
C ALA A 76 -8.07 2.64 -9.79
N HIS A 77 -6.89 2.91 -9.25
CA HIS A 77 -6.11 4.10 -9.57
C HIS A 77 -4.60 3.85 -9.48
N ILE A 78 -3.84 4.78 -10.04
CA ILE A 78 -2.39 4.90 -9.91
C ILE A 78 -2.10 6.09 -9.00
N THR A 79 -1.49 5.86 -7.85
CA THR A 79 -1.05 6.92 -6.94
C THR A 79 0.10 7.71 -7.59
N LEU A 80 -0.08 9.02 -7.78
CA LEU A 80 0.98 9.94 -8.20
C LEU A 80 1.75 10.47 -6.99
N TYR A 81 1.05 10.78 -5.91
CA TYR A 81 1.66 11.30 -4.71
C TYR A 81 0.82 11.01 -3.47
N LEU A 82 1.40 10.23 -2.57
CA LEU A 82 0.84 9.90 -1.25
C LEU A 82 1.71 10.51 -0.17
N ALA A 83 1.11 11.38 0.65
CA ALA A 83 1.76 12.01 1.80
C ALA A 83 0.75 12.37 2.89
N ASP A 84 1.25 12.63 4.08
CA ASP A 84 0.47 13.22 5.18
C ASP A 84 0.49 14.75 5.05
N PHE A 85 -0.70 15.35 4.99
CA PHE A 85 -0.85 16.80 4.82
C PHE A 85 -1.43 17.42 6.10
N ASP A 86 -0.83 18.51 6.57
CA ASP A 86 -1.31 19.31 7.70
C ASP A 86 -2.49 20.20 7.27
N LEU A 87 -3.64 19.57 6.96
CA LEU A 87 -4.88 20.25 6.57
C LEU A 87 -5.90 20.36 7.70
N GLU A 88 -5.54 19.88 8.88
CA GLU A 88 -6.42 19.74 10.03
C GLU A 88 -6.59 21.05 10.80
N ALA A 89 -7.75 21.23 11.43
CA ALA A 89 -7.98 22.28 12.40
C ALA A 89 -7.29 21.89 13.73
N LYS A 90 -6.66 22.86 14.39
CA LYS A 90 -6.12 22.63 15.74
C LYS A 90 -7.29 22.35 16.69
N SER A 91 -7.33 21.15 17.25
CA SER A 91 -8.26 20.81 18.32
C SER A 91 -7.55 20.91 19.67
N ASP A 92 -8.12 21.66 20.60
CA ASP A 92 -7.67 21.66 22.00
C ASP A 92 -8.10 20.38 22.74
N ASN A 93 -8.98 19.57 22.13
CA ASN A 93 -9.46 18.31 22.68
C ASN A 93 -8.93 17.14 21.85
N GLU A 94 -7.99 16.38 22.42
CA GLU A 94 -7.38 15.18 21.82
C GLU A 94 -8.40 14.07 21.49
N THR A 95 -9.61 14.12 22.06
CA THR A 95 -10.65 13.08 21.87
C THR A 95 -11.71 13.44 20.83
N ALA A 96 -11.76 14.68 20.36
CA ALA A 96 -12.73 15.09 19.36
C ALA A 96 -12.27 14.66 17.94
N PRO A 97 -13.19 14.25 17.04
CA PRO A 97 -12.86 14.04 15.65
C PRO A 97 -12.17 15.27 15.07
N ILE A 98 -11.01 15.07 14.44
CA ILE A 98 -10.27 16.19 13.86
C ILE A 98 -10.98 16.67 12.60
N ALA A 99 -11.57 17.86 12.69
CA ALA A 99 -12.19 18.52 11.55
C ALA A 99 -11.12 19.10 10.61
N LEU A 100 -11.42 19.11 9.31
CA LEU A 100 -10.58 19.80 8.33
C LEU A 100 -10.62 21.32 8.53
N ASN A 101 -9.47 21.97 8.37
CA ASN A 101 -9.39 23.42 8.25
C ASN A 101 -9.70 23.82 6.80
N GLN A 102 -10.92 24.27 6.56
CA GLN A 102 -11.38 24.60 5.20
C GLN A 102 -10.47 25.60 4.49
N THR A 103 -9.94 26.61 5.19
CA THR A 103 -9.00 27.58 4.61
C THR A 103 -7.72 26.92 4.09
N LYS A 104 -7.18 25.93 4.83
CA LYS A 104 -6.01 25.16 4.39
C LYS A 104 -6.35 24.25 3.21
N VAL A 105 -7.51 23.58 3.25
CA VAL A 105 -8.00 22.72 2.16
C VAL A 105 -8.20 23.53 0.88
N ASP A 106 -8.85 24.69 0.96
CA ASP A 106 -9.06 25.57 -0.19
C ASP A 106 -7.73 26.08 -0.76
N ALA A 107 -6.76 26.43 0.09
CA ALA A 107 -5.43 26.82 -0.34
C ALA A 107 -4.67 25.66 -1.01
N PHE A 108 -4.81 24.45 -0.47
CA PHE A 108 -4.23 23.23 -1.04
C PHE A 108 -4.82 22.93 -2.43
N LEU A 109 -6.16 22.88 -2.54
CA LEU A 109 -6.84 22.63 -3.81
C LEU A 109 -6.56 23.72 -4.83
N LYS A 110 -6.52 25.00 -4.41
CA LYS A 110 -6.13 26.11 -5.28
C LYS A 110 -4.68 25.99 -5.76
N THR A 111 -3.78 25.45 -4.95
CA THR A 111 -2.40 25.20 -5.36
C THR A 111 -2.36 24.14 -6.45
N ILE A 112 -3.13 23.05 -6.30
CA ILE A 112 -3.28 22.01 -7.34
C ILE A 112 -3.90 22.59 -8.62
N ASP A 113 -4.95 23.40 -8.50
CA ASP A 113 -5.60 24.07 -9.64
C ASP A 113 -4.65 25.00 -10.40
N SER A 114 -3.66 25.56 -9.72
CA SER A 114 -2.66 26.43 -10.33
C SER A 114 -1.52 25.67 -11.00
N LEU A 115 -1.46 24.35 -10.82
CA LEU A 115 -0.47 23.52 -11.50
C LEU A 115 -0.77 23.50 -12.98
N ASN A 116 0.23 23.90 -13.75
CA ASN A 116 0.11 23.92 -15.18
C ASN A 116 0.36 22.52 -15.76
N PHE A 117 -0.65 21.67 -15.75
CA PHE A 117 -0.57 20.37 -16.43
C PHE A 117 -0.63 20.51 -17.97
N THR A 118 -0.86 21.70 -18.53
CA THR A 118 -0.94 21.88 -20.00
C THR A 118 0.38 21.66 -20.72
N SER A 119 1.52 21.67 -20.01
CA SER A 119 2.80 21.25 -20.60
C SER A 119 2.92 19.74 -20.75
N ILE A 120 1.97 18.98 -20.20
CA ILE A 120 1.93 17.52 -20.25
C ILE A 120 0.89 17.18 -21.31
N ASP A 121 1.38 16.76 -22.47
CA ASP A 121 0.53 16.27 -23.55
C ASP A 121 -0.14 14.97 -23.09
N ALA A 122 -1.39 15.04 -22.66
CA ALA A 122 -2.15 13.90 -22.15
C ALA A 122 -2.30 12.79 -23.22
N SER A 123 -2.33 13.16 -24.51
CA SER A 123 -2.36 12.20 -25.62
C SER A 123 -1.05 11.39 -25.73
N SER A 124 0.02 11.87 -25.10
CA SER A 124 1.33 11.23 -25.00
C SER A 124 1.56 10.49 -23.68
N CYS A 125 0.51 10.26 -22.88
CA CYS A 125 0.61 9.63 -21.56
C CYS A 125 0.06 8.19 -21.53
N PRO A 126 0.67 7.23 -22.26
CA PRO A 126 0.18 5.87 -22.31
C PRO A 126 0.41 5.17 -20.97
N LEU A 127 -0.63 4.53 -20.48
CA LEU A 127 -0.60 3.63 -19.34
C LEU A 127 -0.47 2.20 -19.86
N THR A 128 0.50 1.45 -19.31
CA THR A 128 0.67 0.03 -19.59
C THR A 128 1.18 -0.67 -18.34
N PHE A 129 0.67 -1.86 -18.03
CA PHE A 129 1.28 -2.69 -16.99
C PHE A 129 2.63 -3.21 -17.44
N THR A 130 3.54 -3.45 -16.49
CA THR A 130 4.88 -3.95 -16.76
C THR A 130 5.21 -5.15 -15.89
N ALA A 131 6.00 -6.08 -16.45
CA ALA A 131 6.64 -7.15 -15.70
C ALA A 131 8.02 -6.76 -15.17
N GLU A 132 8.49 -5.55 -15.48
CA GLU A 132 9.74 -5.03 -14.96
C GLU A 132 9.58 -4.75 -13.46
N THR A 133 10.34 -5.47 -12.64
CA THR A 133 10.45 -5.16 -11.21
C THR A 133 11.11 -3.77 -11.08
N PRO A 134 10.52 -2.82 -10.33
CA PRO A 134 11.13 -1.53 -10.08
C PRO A 134 12.53 -1.69 -9.50
N ALA A 135 13.48 -0.88 -9.96
CA ALA A 135 14.87 -0.95 -9.52
C ALA A 135 15.07 -0.66 -8.01
N SER A 136 14.09 0.01 -7.38
CA SER A 136 14.08 0.33 -5.95
C SER A 136 13.19 -0.58 -5.08
N SER A 137 12.61 -1.63 -5.65
CA SER A 137 12.08 -2.70 -4.83
C SER A 137 13.28 -3.39 -4.19
N PRO A 138 13.30 -3.60 -2.85
CA PRO A 138 14.41 -4.28 -2.19
C PRO A 138 14.72 -5.53 -2.99
N SER A 139 15.96 -5.57 -3.48
CA SER A 139 16.51 -6.69 -4.24
C SER A 139 15.97 -7.97 -3.61
N ALA A 140 15.40 -8.86 -4.42
CA ALA A 140 14.97 -10.20 -4.04
C ALA A 140 16.17 -11.09 -3.65
N THR A 141 17.03 -10.58 -2.77
CA THR A 141 18.15 -11.25 -2.12
C THR A 141 17.66 -12.17 -0.99
N GLU A 142 16.38 -12.12 -0.62
CA GLU A 142 15.76 -13.24 0.07
C GLU A 142 15.21 -14.24 -0.95
N SER A 143 15.77 -15.44 -0.88
CA SER A 143 15.60 -16.63 -1.72
C SER A 143 14.16 -17.16 -1.91
N PHE A 144 13.13 -16.38 -1.59
CA PHE A 144 11.73 -16.79 -1.72
C PHE A 144 11.00 -16.14 -2.92
N PHE A 145 11.54 -15.08 -3.53
CA PHE A 145 10.89 -14.38 -4.66
C PHE A 145 11.82 -14.14 -5.86
N SER A 146 12.46 -15.20 -6.34
CA SER A 146 13.27 -15.28 -7.57
C SER A 146 12.77 -16.50 -8.36
N ILE A 147 12.47 -16.55 -9.67
CA ILE A 147 12.63 -15.69 -10.85
C ILE A 147 11.63 -16.21 -11.89
N ASN A 148 10.68 -15.39 -12.33
CA ASN A 148 10.11 -15.45 -13.68
C ASN A 148 9.97 -13.99 -14.09
N ASN A 149 10.76 -13.55 -15.07
CA ASN A 149 10.82 -12.16 -15.55
C ASN A 149 9.54 -11.71 -16.30
N GLU A 150 8.40 -12.33 -16.00
CA GLU A 150 7.12 -12.13 -16.69
C GLU A 150 5.95 -11.98 -15.73
N LYS A 151 6.20 -11.67 -14.45
CA LYS A 151 5.14 -11.40 -13.47
C LYS A 151 4.76 -9.93 -13.53
N TYR A 152 3.52 -9.66 -13.93
CA TYR A 152 2.92 -8.32 -13.94
C TYR A 152 2.32 -7.94 -12.57
N PHE A 153 2.87 -8.47 -11.48
CA PHE A 153 2.39 -8.19 -10.14
C PHE A 153 3.52 -8.24 -9.11
N ILE A 154 3.32 -7.51 -8.01
CA ILE A 154 4.18 -7.48 -6.84
C ILE A 154 3.30 -7.74 -5.63
N ILE A 155 3.74 -8.66 -4.76
CA ILE A 155 3.19 -8.81 -3.42
C ILE A 155 4.25 -8.32 -2.45
N ASN A 156 3.98 -7.24 -1.73
CA ASN A 156 4.89 -6.66 -0.76
C ASN A 156 4.16 -6.44 0.57
N GLY A 157 4.49 -7.28 1.55
CA GLY A 157 3.83 -7.30 2.84
C GLY A 157 2.32 -7.54 2.71
N ALA A 158 1.53 -6.55 3.15
CA ALA A 158 0.08 -6.60 3.08
C ALA A 158 -0.47 -6.29 1.69
N TYR A 159 0.32 -5.69 0.80
CA TYR A 159 -0.15 -5.16 -0.48
C TYR A 159 0.05 -6.15 -1.62
N THR A 160 -0.97 -6.23 -2.49
CA THR A 160 -0.88 -6.85 -3.81
C THR A 160 -1.09 -5.77 -4.87
N MET A 161 -0.12 -5.60 -5.74
CA MET A 161 -0.02 -4.46 -6.66
C MET A 161 0.31 -4.92 -8.08
N ILE A 162 -0.17 -4.17 -9.08
CA ILE A 162 0.17 -4.36 -10.50
C ILE A 162 1.07 -3.19 -10.92
N PRO A 163 2.35 -3.41 -11.27
CA PRO A 163 3.24 -2.35 -11.69
C PRO A 163 2.78 -1.70 -12.99
N VAL A 164 2.90 -0.37 -13.05
CA VAL A 164 2.70 0.41 -14.26
C VAL A 164 4.05 0.84 -14.79
N LYS A 165 4.24 0.75 -16.11
CA LYS A 165 5.47 1.20 -16.74
C LYS A 165 5.65 2.70 -16.54
N ILE A 166 6.73 3.08 -15.88
CA ILE A 166 7.09 4.49 -15.76
C ILE A 166 7.47 5.07 -17.13
N ASN A 167 6.94 6.26 -17.42
CA ASN A 167 7.26 7.02 -18.61
C ASN A 167 7.46 8.50 -18.24
N ALA A 168 7.97 9.31 -19.17
CA ALA A 168 8.26 10.72 -18.91
C ALA A 168 7.01 11.52 -18.50
N CYS A 169 5.84 11.18 -19.04
CA CYS A 169 4.60 11.85 -18.65
C CYS A 169 4.24 11.56 -17.18
N LEU A 170 4.21 10.28 -16.78
CA LEU A 170 3.88 9.88 -15.40
C LEU A 170 4.89 10.45 -14.38
N GLN A 171 6.18 10.44 -14.73
CA GLN A 171 7.21 11.06 -13.91
C GLN A 171 6.95 12.56 -13.75
N ASN A 172 6.71 13.28 -14.86
CA ASN A 172 6.45 14.72 -14.82
C ASN A 172 5.18 15.05 -14.03
N LEU A 173 4.14 14.22 -14.14
CA LEU A 173 2.91 14.35 -13.36
C LEU A 173 3.18 14.25 -11.86
N SER A 174 3.87 13.21 -11.42
CA SER A 174 4.29 13.04 -10.02
C SER A 174 5.16 14.21 -9.55
N ASP A 175 6.23 14.54 -10.28
CA ASP A 175 7.22 15.52 -9.87
C ASP A 175 6.65 16.94 -9.76
N SER A 176 5.69 17.27 -10.62
CA SER A 176 5.00 18.57 -10.63
C SER A 176 4.21 18.83 -9.35
N LEU A 177 3.81 17.77 -8.62
CA LEU A 177 3.07 17.89 -7.37
C LEU A 177 3.98 18.21 -6.17
N LEU A 178 5.23 17.75 -6.20
CA LEU A 178 6.08 17.70 -5.01
C LEU A 178 6.43 19.09 -4.44
N THR A 179 6.95 19.98 -5.29
CA THR A 179 7.41 21.30 -4.84
C THR A 179 6.26 22.21 -4.40
N PRO A 180 5.17 22.34 -5.19
CA PRO A 180 4.05 23.21 -4.83
C PRO A 180 3.32 22.75 -3.56
N LEU A 181 3.22 21.45 -3.33
CA LEU A 181 2.49 20.90 -2.18
C LEU A 181 3.31 20.80 -0.90
N ARG A 182 4.62 21.05 -0.98
CA ARG A 182 5.55 20.95 0.16
C ARG A 182 5.11 21.73 1.39
N ASN A 183 4.49 22.90 1.21
CA ASN A 183 4.06 23.76 2.31
C ASN A 183 2.82 23.24 3.06
N PHE A 184 2.16 22.21 2.52
CA PHE A 184 1.00 21.58 3.15
C PHE A 184 1.37 20.27 3.85
N LEU A 185 2.62 19.83 3.78
CA LEU A 185 3.05 18.57 4.39
C LEU A 185 3.05 18.64 5.92
N LYS A 186 2.61 17.54 6.55
CA LYS A 186 2.76 17.34 7.99
C LYS A 186 4.19 16.87 8.26
N LEU A 187 4.99 17.74 8.89
CA LEU A 187 6.39 17.46 9.24
C LEU A 187 6.62 17.51 10.76
N PRO A 188 7.50 16.63 11.30
CA PRO A 188 8.24 15.59 10.60
C PRO A 188 7.31 14.44 10.14
N ALA A 189 7.52 13.97 8.91
CA ALA A 189 6.76 12.84 8.37
C ALA A 189 7.23 11.53 9.03
N GLN A 190 6.30 10.59 9.22
CA GLN A 190 6.62 9.28 9.77
C GLN A 190 7.47 8.49 8.76
N ILE A 191 8.61 7.96 9.20
CA ILE A 191 9.45 7.07 8.39
C ILE A 191 8.85 5.66 8.46
N PRO A 192 8.41 5.07 7.33
CA PRO A 192 7.91 3.70 7.32
C PRO A 192 8.96 2.70 7.81
N SER A 193 8.55 1.65 8.52
CA SER A 193 9.47 0.67 9.10
C SER A 193 10.35 -0.02 8.06
N TRP A 194 9.79 -0.37 6.89
CA TRP A 194 10.54 -1.01 5.81
C TRP A 194 11.68 -0.13 5.27
N VAL A 195 11.57 1.20 5.36
CA VAL A 195 12.66 2.11 4.95
C VAL A 195 13.87 1.93 5.87
N GLN A 196 13.65 1.62 7.15
CA GLN A 196 14.70 1.42 8.14
C GLN A 196 15.43 0.08 7.96
N GLU A 197 14.83 -0.85 7.21
CA GLU A 197 15.39 -2.17 6.90
C GLU A 197 16.27 -2.16 5.63
N LEU A 198 16.29 -1.04 4.89
CA LEU A 198 17.08 -0.89 3.67
C LEU A 198 18.59 -0.76 3.95
N PRO A 199 19.45 -1.10 2.97
CA PRO A 199 20.87 -0.77 3.04
C PRO A 199 21.10 0.71 3.38
N GLU A 200 22.14 1.01 4.15
CA GLU A 200 22.35 2.33 4.78
C GLU A 200 22.26 3.51 3.79
N GLU A 201 22.85 3.37 2.60
CA GLU A 201 22.83 4.44 1.59
C GLU A 201 21.43 4.66 0.99
N GLU A 202 20.70 3.58 0.72
CA GLU A 202 19.33 3.65 0.21
C GLU A 202 18.37 4.19 1.28
N MET A 203 18.51 3.73 2.53
CA MET A 203 17.77 4.24 3.67
C MET A 203 17.98 5.76 3.81
N LYS A 204 19.23 6.25 3.76
CA LYS A 204 19.52 7.70 3.84
C LYS A 204 18.82 8.49 2.74
N GLU A 205 18.83 7.98 1.52
CA GLU A 205 18.17 8.61 0.38
C GLU A 205 16.65 8.67 0.58
N LYS A 206 16.02 7.55 0.93
CA LYS A 206 14.57 7.46 1.19
C LYS A 206 14.16 8.35 2.37
N VAL A 207 14.93 8.37 3.45
CA VAL A 207 14.71 9.27 4.61
C VAL A 207 14.87 10.74 4.21
N SER A 208 15.83 11.07 3.35
CA SER A 208 15.97 12.43 2.82
C SER A 208 14.73 12.85 2.03
N LYS A 209 14.20 11.97 1.17
CA LYS A 209 12.96 12.20 0.42
C LYS A 209 11.74 12.33 1.31
N ILE A 210 11.60 11.49 2.34
CA ILE A 210 10.53 11.61 3.36
C ILE A 210 10.60 12.96 4.07
N ASN A 211 11.79 13.40 4.50
CA ASN A 211 11.93 14.66 5.20
C ASN A 211 11.65 15.88 4.30
N GLN A 212 11.95 15.76 3.00
CA GLN A 212 11.79 16.87 2.06
C GLN A 212 10.38 16.93 1.44
N TYR A 213 9.80 15.77 1.13
CA TYR A 213 8.60 15.59 0.33
C TYR A 213 7.55 14.70 1.00
N GLY A 214 7.72 14.29 2.25
CA GLY A 214 6.72 13.51 2.99
C GLY A 214 6.54 12.06 2.52
N SER A 215 7.28 11.60 1.51
CA SER A 215 7.12 10.27 0.91
C SER A 215 8.45 9.69 0.42
N PRO A 216 8.71 8.37 0.57
CA PRO A 216 9.96 7.74 0.16
C PRO A 216 10.09 7.48 -1.35
N ASN A 217 8.95 7.31 -2.04
CA ASN A 217 8.89 6.87 -3.44
C ASN A 217 8.50 8.01 -4.36
N VAL A 218 9.37 9.02 -4.44
CA VAL A 218 9.21 10.22 -5.27
C VAL A 218 10.44 10.43 -6.15
N LEU A 219 10.31 11.28 -7.17
CA LEU A 219 11.37 11.60 -8.14
C LEU A 219 11.87 10.30 -8.82
N GLU A 220 13.17 10.05 -8.84
CA GLU A 220 13.77 8.85 -9.42
C GLU A 220 13.36 7.53 -8.74
N ASN A 221 12.74 7.59 -7.55
CA ASN A 221 12.18 6.44 -6.85
C ASN A 221 10.66 6.32 -7.02
N PHE A 222 10.07 7.05 -7.97
CA PHE A 222 8.65 6.95 -8.26
C PHE A 222 8.33 5.56 -8.84
N GLU A 223 7.43 4.84 -8.19
CA GLU A 223 7.04 3.47 -8.54
C GLU A 223 5.53 3.41 -8.79
N PRO A 224 5.05 3.79 -9.99
CA PRO A 224 3.62 3.79 -10.28
C PRO A 224 3.09 2.36 -10.31
N HIS A 225 1.99 2.13 -9.60
CA HIS A 225 1.33 0.83 -9.52
C HIS A 225 -0.17 1.00 -9.26
N VAL A 226 -0.91 -0.09 -9.46
CA VAL A 226 -2.32 -0.19 -9.09
C VAL A 226 -2.45 -1.19 -7.96
N THR A 227 -2.93 -0.76 -6.80
CA THR A 227 -3.21 -1.66 -5.68
C THR A 227 -4.51 -2.42 -5.94
N VAL A 228 -4.44 -3.76 -5.93
CA VAL A 228 -5.56 -4.66 -6.22
C VAL A 228 -5.90 -5.59 -5.05
N GLY A 229 -5.09 -5.61 -3.99
CA GLY A 229 -5.36 -6.36 -2.75
C GLY A 229 -4.65 -5.76 -1.54
N TYR A 230 -5.25 -5.93 -0.37
CA TYR A 230 -4.72 -5.55 0.94
C TYR A 230 -5.16 -6.56 1.99
N ASP A 231 -4.19 -7.26 2.57
CA ASP A 231 -4.38 -8.16 3.70
C ASP A 231 -4.14 -7.41 5.01
N GLU A 232 -5.22 -6.90 5.62
CA GLU A 232 -5.17 -6.20 6.90
C GLU A 232 -4.58 -7.06 8.02
N ASN A 233 -4.76 -8.39 7.96
CA ASN A 233 -4.24 -9.30 8.96
C ASN A 233 -2.74 -9.54 8.80
N HIS A 234 -2.17 -9.30 7.62
CA HIS A 234 -0.72 -9.22 7.47
C HIS A 234 -0.18 -7.97 8.18
N SER A 235 -0.86 -6.82 8.06
CA SER A 235 -0.48 -5.59 8.78
C SER A 235 -0.62 -5.73 10.29
N ASN A 236 -1.73 -6.31 10.77
CA ASN A 236 -1.97 -6.50 12.21
C ASN A 236 -1.01 -7.50 12.87
N ARG A 237 -0.58 -8.55 12.14
CA ARG A 237 0.46 -9.47 12.61
C ARG A 237 1.80 -8.77 12.84
N ARG A 238 2.18 -7.81 11.98
CA ARG A 238 3.39 -7.00 12.19
C ARG A 238 3.22 -5.95 13.28
N LEU A 239 2.03 -5.34 13.40
CA LEU A 239 1.77 -4.28 14.40
C LEU A 239 1.62 -4.79 15.84
N GLN A 240 1.31 -6.07 16.03
CA GLN A 240 1.36 -6.70 17.37
C GLN A 240 2.79 -6.95 17.86
N GLU A 241 3.78 -6.78 16.99
CA GLU A 241 5.17 -6.90 17.36
C GLU A 241 5.77 -5.50 17.55
N ASP A 242 5.89 -5.05 18.80
CA ASP A 242 6.64 -3.81 19.11
C ASP A 242 8.00 -3.83 18.39
N PRO A 243 8.32 -2.82 17.55
CA PRO A 243 9.54 -2.83 16.76
C PRO A 243 10.75 -2.73 17.68
N CYS A 244 11.79 -3.51 17.37
CA CYS A 244 13.03 -3.45 18.12
C CYS A 244 13.82 -2.17 17.82
N PRO A 245 14.62 -1.67 18.78
CA PRO A 245 15.55 -0.57 18.53
C PRO A 245 16.47 -0.86 17.33
N SER A 246 16.93 0.18 16.64
CA SER A 246 17.84 0.04 15.50
C SER A 246 19.06 -0.85 15.82
N GLY A 247 19.37 -1.78 14.93
CA GLY A 247 20.43 -2.79 15.11
C GLY A 247 20.04 -4.01 15.96
N GLN A 248 18.77 -4.11 16.37
CA GLN A 248 18.23 -5.25 17.10
C GLN A 248 17.06 -5.89 16.33
N CYS A 249 16.74 -7.12 16.70
CA CYS A 249 15.58 -7.87 16.23
C CYS A 249 15.10 -8.81 17.33
N LYS A 250 13.92 -9.45 17.17
CA LYS A 250 13.35 -10.32 18.21
C LYS A 250 13.98 -11.71 18.21
N ASP A 251 14.45 -12.16 19.37
CA ASP A 251 14.81 -13.57 19.59
C ASP A 251 13.56 -14.47 19.58
N LEU A 252 13.75 -15.78 19.80
CA LEU A 252 12.68 -16.77 19.77
C LEU A 252 11.66 -16.56 20.90
N GLU A 253 12.06 -15.84 21.95
CA GLU A 253 11.23 -15.46 23.08
C GLU A 253 10.50 -14.12 22.86
N GLY A 254 10.69 -13.47 21.70
CA GLY A 254 10.06 -12.21 21.35
C GLY A 254 10.73 -10.97 21.96
N LEU A 255 11.92 -11.11 22.55
CA LEU A 255 12.69 -10.03 23.16
C LEU A 255 13.66 -9.42 22.15
N CYS A 256 13.84 -8.10 22.20
CA CYS A 256 14.77 -7.42 21.32
C CYS A 256 16.23 -7.69 21.72
N GLN A 257 16.98 -8.27 20.79
CA GLN A 257 18.39 -8.62 20.93
C GLN A 257 19.20 -8.08 19.75
N PRO A 258 20.51 -7.83 19.93
CA PRO A 258 21.40 -7.46 18.82
C PRO A 258 21.41 -8.52 17.71
N ILE A 259 21.50 -8.09 16.45
CA ILE A 259 21.72 -8.99 15.30
C ILE A 259 23.16 -9.52 15.36
N ILE A 260 23.32 -10.84 15.32
CA ILE A 260 24.62 -11.52 15.37
C ILE A 260 24.96 -12.12 14.00
N SER A 261 26.13 -11.80 13.46
CA SER A 261 26.63 -12.43 12.23
C SER A 261 27.17 -13.83 12.54
N CYS A 262 26.52 -14.85 12.00
CA CYS A 262 26.90 -16.24 12.19
C CYS A 262 27.87 -16.71 11.10
N PHE A 263 28.83 -17.56 11.48
CA PHE A 263 29.80 -18.13 10.53
C PHE A 263 29.15 -19.15 9.59
N ALA A 264 28.08 -19.81 10.05
CA ALA A 264 27.27 -20.73 9.27
C ALA A 264 25.79 -20.46 9.55
N ASP A 265 24.96 -20.71 8.55
CA ASP A 265 23.51 -20.66 8.68
C ASP A 265 23.04 -21.83 9.57
N PRO A 266 22.36 -21.54 10.71
CA PRO A 266 21.87 -22.55 11.65
C PRO A 266 21.00 -23.66 11.03
N CYS A 267 20.33 -23.39 9.92
CA CYS A 267 19.51 -24.32 9.16
C CYS A 267 20.27 -25.13 8.11
N THR A 268 21.47 -24.70 7.68
CA THR A 268 22.24 -25.41 6.63
C THR A 268 23.10 -26.57 7.14
N GLU A 269 23.52 -26.56 8.41
CA GLU A 269 24.56 -27.52 8.85
C GLU A 269 24.06 -28.96 9.06
N VAL A 270 22.74 -29.23 9.06
CA VAL A 270 22.22 -30.62 9.02
C VAL A 270 20.86 -30.68 8.30
N PRO A 271 20.80 -30.97 6.99
CA PRO A 271 19.55 -31.13 6.27
C PRO A 271 18.84 -32.42 6.75
N GLY A 272 17.78 -32.29 7.55
CA GLY A 272 16.85 -33.38 7.85
C GLY A 272 16.79 -33.91 9.29
N GLU A 273 17.56 -33.37 10.25
CA GLU A 273 17.48 -33.80 11.67
C GLU A 273 16.97 -32.73 12.64
N LYS A 274 16.91 -31.45 12.24
CA LYS A 274 16.62 -30.37 13.19
C LYS A 274 15.14 -30.08 13.42
N CYS A 275 14.31 -30.31 12.40
CA CYS A 275 12.88 -30.04 12.45
C CYS A 275 12.09 -31.28 12.08
N ASP A 276 10.91 -31.42 12.68
CA ASP A 276 10.07 -32.58 12.44
C ASP A 276 9.49 -32.57 11.02
N LYS A 277 8.98 -33.71 10.58
CA LYS A 277 8.35 -33.84 9.26
C LYS A 277 7.15 -32.90 9.15
N GLY A 278 7.23 -31.95 8.21
CA GLY A 278 6.19 -30.93 8.02
C GLY A 278 6.50 -29.60 8.68
N GLU A 279 7.71 -29.43 9.19
CA GLU A 279 8.22 -28.15 9.69
C GLU A 279 9.30 -27.62 8.74
N VAL A 280 9.46 -26.30 8.70
CA VAL A 280 10.54 -25.63 7.96
C VAL A 280 11.47 -24.95 8.97
N CYS A 281 12.78 -25.15 8.77
CA CYS A 281 13.78 -24.47 9.56
C CYS A 281 13.88 -23.02 9.11
N LYS A 282 13.71 -22.08 10.03
CA LYS A 282 13.91 -20.66 9.82
C LYS A 282 15.04 -20.18 10.72
N THR A 283 16.02 -19.50 10.14
CA THR A 283 17.14 -18.93 10.87
C THR A 283 16.69 -17.71 11.66
N ASN A 284 17.18 -17.57 12.89
CA ASN A 284 17.03 -16.37 13.69
C ASN A 284 18.42 -15.92 14.18
N PHE A 285 18.86 -14.74 13.75
CA PHE A 285 20.17 -14.16 14.09
C PHE A 285 20.12 -13.19 15.29
N CYS A 286 18.96 -13.04 15.93
CA CYS A 286 18.74 -12.13 17.03
C CYS A 286 19.24 -12.77 18.34
N GLY A 287 20.25 -12.15 18.96
CA GLY A 287 20.83 -12.62 20.22
C GLY A 287 21.69 -13.89 20.10
N GLY A 288 21.88 -14.42 18.89
CA GLY A 288 22.69 -15.62 18.65
C GLY A 288 22.45 -16.26 17.28
N CYS A 289 23.06 -17.41 17.05
CA CYS A 289 22.90 -18.23 15.84
C CYS A 289 21.80 -19.28 16.07
N ASN A 290 20.57 -18.81 16.18
CA ASN A 290 19.42 -19.64 16.55
C ASN A 290 18.68 -20.12 15.30
N PHE A 291 17.86 -21.16 15.48
CA PHE A 291 16.88 -21.57 14.48
C PHE A 291 15.57 -21.87 15.18
N GLN A 292 14.48 -21.69 14.47
CA GLN A 292 13.17 -22.16 14.87
C GLN A 292 12.68 -23.16 13.84
N CYS A 293 12.15 -24.27 14.33
CA CYS A 293 11.30 -25.11 13.52
C CYS A 293 9.92 -24.51 13.59
N GLU A 294 9.55 -23.80 12.54
CA GLU A 294 8.17 -23.40 12.37
C GLU A 294 7.47 -24.62 11.79
N SER A 295 6.55 -25.20 12.56
CA SER A 295 5.53 -26.05 11.97
C SER A 295 5.00 -25.30 10.77
N LEU A 296 4.91 -25.95 9.62
CA LEU A 296 3.98 -25.50 8.60
C LEU A 296 2.62 -25.65 9.28
N ALA A 297 2.24 -24.66 10.07
CA ALA A 297 1.01 -24.60 10.81
C ALA A 297 -0.06 -24.41 9.74
N VAL A 298 -0.40 -25.54 9.15
CA VAL A 298 -1.49 -25.75 8.25
C VAL A 298 -2.69 -25.40 9.09
N ASN A 299 -3.25 -24.21 8.87
CA ASN A 299 -4.38 -23.65 9.60
C ASN A 299 -5.66 -24.50 9.36
N GLU A 300 -5.69 -25.77 9.78
CA GLU A 300 -6.60 -26.89 9.40
C GLU A 300 -6.90 -27.10 7.89
N PHE A 301 -6.60 -26.11 7.03
CA PHE A 301 -6.63 -26.07 5.57
C PHE A 301 -5.31 -25.55 4.96
N GLY A 302 -4.38 -25.06 5.79
CA GLY A 302 -2.96 -24.84 5.54
C GLY A 302 -2.45 -24.44 4.18
N MET A 303 -2.93 -23.32 3.68
CA MET A 303 -2.14 -22.52 2.77
C MET A 303 -1.71 -21.25 3.50
N ASP A 304 -0.42 -20.91 3.39
CA ASP A 304 0.08 -19.58 3.74
C ASP A 304 -0.76 -18.55 2.97
N GLN A 305 -1.31 -17.56 3.67
CA GLN A 305 -2.12 -16.50 3.04
C GLN A 305 -1.32 -15.76 1.97
N SER A 306 0.01 -15.65 2.15
CA SER A 306 0.88 -15.11 1.10
C SER A 306 0.90 -16.02 -0.13
N GLN A 307 0.91 -17.34 0.05
CA GLN A 307 0.85 -18.30 -1.06
C GLN A 307 -0.50 -18.24 -1.79
N LEU A 308 -1.62 -18.08 -1.08
CA LEU A 308 -2.94 -17.90 -1.71
C LEU A 308 -2.98 -16.68 -2.63
N ARG A 309 -2.38 -15.56 -2.20
CA ARG A 309 -2.27 -14.35 -3.02
C ARG A 309 -1.38 -14.62 -4.24
N VAL A 310 -0.25 -15.31 -4.04
CA VAL A 310 0.65 -15.71 -5.14
C VAL A 310 -0.08 -16.57 -6.16
N ASP A 311 -0.82 -17.59 -5.72
CA ASP A 311 -1.55 -18.52 -6.59
C ASP A 311 -2.64 -17.79 -7.39
N ALA A 312 -3.42 -16.92 -6.73
CA ALA A 312 -4.43 -16.10 -7.37
C ALA A 312 -3.83 -15.15 -8.42
N MET A 313 -2.70 -14.51 -8.10
CA MET A 313 -2.03 -13.60 -9.01
C MET A 313 -1.27 -14.31 -10.13
N ASP A 314 -0.74 -15.51 -9.91
CA ASP A 314 -0.17 -16.34 -10.97
C ASP A 314 -1.27 -16.81 -11.95
N GLN A 315 -2.46 -17.14 -11.44
CA GLN A 315 -3.63 -17.39 -12.29
C GLN A 315 -3.99 -16.16 -13.11
N TRP A 316 -4.09 -14.99 -12.49
CA TRP A 316 -4.34 -13.72 -13.20
C TRP A 316 -3.26 -13.45 -14.26
N ASN A 317 -1.99 -13.59 -13.89
CA ASN A 317 -0.84 -13.30 -14.74
C ASN A 317 -0.84 -14.16 -16.01
N SER A 318 -1.13 -15.47 -15.88
CA SER A 318 -1.24 -16.37 -17.02
C SER A 318 -2.32 -15.95 -18.04
N GLN A 319 -3.39 -15.33 -17.56
CA GLN A 319 -4.49 -14.84 -18.40
C GLN A 319 -4.18 -13.46 -18.98
N PHE A 320 -3.50 -12.59 -18.21
CA PHE A 320 -3.12 -11.26 -18.63
C PHE A 320 -2.06 -11.29 -19.73
N GLN A 321 -1.05 -12.18 -19.64
CA GLN A 321 0.00 -12.34 -20.65
C GLN A 321 -0.54 -12.56 -22.08
N ILE A 322 -1.74 -13.14 -22.20
CA ILE A 322 -2.39 -13.36 -23.50
C ILE A 322 -2.83 -12.05 -24.16
N VAL A 323 -3.20 -11.05 -23.35
CA VAL A 323 -3.77 -9.77 -23.80
C VAL A 323 -2.87 -8.57 -23.52
N SER A 324 -1.70 -8.78 -22.90
CA SER A 324 -0.84 -7.70 -22.40
C SER A 324 -0.35 -6.77 -23.52
N GLY A 325 -0.06 -7.30 -24.71
CA GLY A 325 0.38 -6.51 -25.87
C GLY A 325 -0.67 -5.56 -26.44
N GLU A 326 -1.95 -5.73 -26.08
CA GLU A 326 -3.07 -4.89 -26.52
C GLU A 326 -3.67 -4.07 -25.36
N CYS A 327 -3.17 -4.28 -24.14
CA CYS A 327 -3.73 -3.67 -22.93
C CYS A 327 -2.99 -2.37 -22.59
N TYR A 328 -3.47 -1.27 -23.16
CA TYR A 328 -3.01 0.08 -22.85
C TYR A 328 -4.20 1.01 -22.60
N GLY A 329 -3.92 2.13 -21.95
CA GLY A 329 -4.86 3.25 -21.78
C GLY A 329 -4.11 4.56 -21.88
N ASN A 330 -4.80 5.68 -21.75
CA ASN A 330 -4.18 6.99 -21.59
C ASN A 330 -4.66 7.61 -20.27
N VAL A 331 -3.85 8.50 -19.72
CA VAL A 331 -4.30 9.34 -18.61
C VAL A 331 -5.39 10.28 -19.10
N LEU A 332 -6.59 10.14 -18.53
CA LEU A 332 -7.75 10.97 -18.87
C LEU A 332 -8.04 12.02 -17.80
N GLU A 333 -7.69 11.75 -16.56
CA GLU A 333 -7.95 12.64 -15.44
C GLU A 333 -6.95 12.45 -14.29
N ILE A 334 -6.85 13.46 -13.43
CA ILE A 334 -6.23 13.38 -12.11
C ILE A 334 -7.32 13.62 -11.09
N ALA A 335 -7.25 12.94 -9.95
CA ALA A 335 -8.14 13.17 -8.83
C ALA A 335 -7.37 13.27 -7.51
N VAL A 336 -7.96 13.97 -6.55
CA VAL A 336 -7.51 14.03 -5.16
C VAL A 336 -8.58 13.37 -4.32
N GLY A 337 -8.21 12.35 -3.55
CA GLY A 337 -9.12 11.63 -2.67
C GLY A 337 -8.55 11.45 -1.27
N ARG A 338 -9.43 11.18 -0.31
CA ARG A 338 -8.99 10.64 0.99
C ARG A 338 -8.66 9.17 0.83
N THR A 339 -7.50 8.77 1.35
CA THR A 339 -7.17 7.35 1.44
C THR A 339 -7.96 6.68 2.57
N GLY A 340 -8.33 5.44 2.32
CA GLY A 340 -8.92 4.53 3.29
C GLY A 340 -7.92 3.47 3.74
N LEU A 341 -8.44 2.31 4.13
CA LEU A 341 -7.63 1.16 4.53
C LEU A 341 -6.71 0.74 3.39
N GLY A 342 -5.45 0.43 3.72
CA GLY A 342 -4.45 0.05 2.73
C GLY A 342 -3.98 1.22 1.84
N GLY A 343 -4.18 2.47 2.25
CA GLY A 343 -3.70 3.62 1.48
C GLY A 343 -4.40 3.81 0.13
N THR A 344 -5.50 3.09 -0.14
CA THR A 344 -6.28 3.22 -1.37
C THR A 344 -7.38 4.25 -1.22
N VAL A 345 -7.65 5.01 -2.28
CA VAL A 345 -8.76 5.97 -2.34
C VAL A 345 -10.12 5.28 -2.25
N LEU A 346 -10.96 5.77 -1.33
CA LEU A 346 -12.34 5.31 -1.18
C LEU A 346 -13.24 5.90 -2.28
N THR A 347 -14.11 5.08 -2.86
CA THR A 347 -15.14 5.52 -3.79
C THR A 347 -16.03 6.56 -3.12
N GLY A 348 -16.16 7.74 -3.72
CA GLY A 348 -16.96 8.84 -3.18
C GLY A 348 -16.27 9.68 -2.08
N SER A 349 -15.02 9.37 -1.71
CA SER A 349 -14.19 10.28 -0.89
C SER A 349 -13.35 11.26 -1.74
N GLU A 350 -13.59 11.27 -3.06
CA GLU A 350 -12.97 12.19 -4.01
C GLU A 350 -13.29 13.63 -3.60
N LEU A 351 -12.24 14.41 -3.35
CA LEU A 351 -12.35 15.82 -3.03
C LEU A 351 -12.49 16.66 -4.30
N LYS A 352 -11.76 16.28 -5.36
CA LYS A 352 -11.76 16.99 -6.64
C LYS A 352 -11.16 16.13 -7.76
N PHE A 353 -11.60 16.40 -8.99
CA PHE A 353 -11.07 15.81 -10.22
C PHE A 353 -10.77 16.88 -11.27
N TRP A 354 -9.82 16.58 -12.16
CA TRP A 354 -9.39 17.40 -13.29
C TRP A 354 -9.33 16.52 -14.54
N GLU A 355 -10.23 16.79 -15.50
CA GLU A 355 -10.32 16.06 -16.77
C GLU A 355 -9.40 16.71 -17.83
N PHE A 356 -8.63 15.91 -18.55
CA PHE A 356 -7.83 16.37 -19.68
C PHE A 356 -8.69 16.37 -20.94
N THR A 357 -8.97 17.56 -21.48
CA THR A 357 -9.67 17.67 -22.77
C THR A 357 -8.69 17.45 -23.92
N ASP A 358 -9.07 16.61 -24.88
CA ASP A 358 -8.33 16.44 -26.13
C ASP A 358 -8.56 17.68 -27.00
N ASP A 359 -7.55 18.56 -27.09
CA ASP A 359 -7.56 19.83 -27.82
C ASP A 359 -7.67 19.65 -29.36
N SER A 360 -7.88 18.44 -29.87
CA SER A 360 -8.05 18.18 -31.31
C SER A 360 -9.36 18.72 -31.93
N ASN A 361 -10.23 19.35 -31.13
CA ASN A 361 -11.32 20.19 -31.63
C ASN A 361 -10.94 21.68 -31.48
N ASP A 362 -10.50 22.26 -32.59
CA ASP A 362 -9.94 23.61 -32.84
C ASP A 362 -10.74 24.86 -32.37
N ASP A 363 -11.70 24.76 -31.44
CA ASP A 363 -12.42 25.93 -30.91
C ASP A 363 -11.86 26.36 -29.54
N ILE A 364 -10.91 27.28 -29.63
CA ILE A 364 -9.97 27.72 -28.60
C ILE A 364 -10.69 28.44 -27.44
N SER A 365 -10.80 27.75 -26.31
CA SER A 365 -10.54 28.31 -24.98
C SER A 365 -10.18 27.19 -24.00
N ASN A 366 -8.89 26.88 -23.91
CA ASN A 366 -8.29 25.94 -22.96
C ASN A 366 -8.74 26.26 -21.53
N VAL A 367 -9.61 25.43 -21.00
CA VAL A 367 -10.02 25.41 -19.62
C VAL A 367 -10.10 23.94 -19.25
N LEU A 368 -9.32 23.50 -18.26
CA LEU A 368 -9.70 22.34 -17.45
C LEU A 368 -11.13 22.62 -16.99
N ASP A 369 -12.10 22.02 -17.66
CA ASP A 369 -13.50 22.27 -17.35
C ASP A 369 -13.72 21.61 -15.99
N ASN A 370 -13.63 22.43 -14.93
CA ASN A 370 -13.86 22.02 -13.56
C ASN A 370 -15.33 21.63 -13.45
N LYS A 371 -15.69 20.40 -13.83
CA LYS A 371 -16.95 19.82 -13.40
C LYS A 371 -16.84 19.62 -11.90
N MET A 372 -17.29 20.60 -11.15
CA MET A 372 -17.47 20.47 -9.72
C MET A 372 -18.75 19.65 -9.49
N GLU A 373 -18.67 18.33 -9.64
CA GLU A 373 -19.60 17.52 -8.84
C GLU A 373 -19.07 17.62 -7.42
N SER A 374 -19.61 18.56 -6.66
CA SER A 374 -19.40 18.62 -5.23
C SER A 374 -19.88 17.30 -4.65
N ALA A 375 -18.96 16.35 -4.50
CA ALA A 375 -19.15 15.24 -3.59
C ALA A 375 -19.31 15.90 -2.23
N TYR A 376 -20.56 15.97 -1.76
CA TYR A 376 -20.82 16.16 -0.35
C TYR A 376 -20.05 15.03 0.34
N VAL A 377 -18.89 15.35 0.91
CA VAL A 377 -18.20 14.45 1.82
C VAL A 377 -19.13 14.31 3.02
N ARG A 378 -20.08 13.37 2.92
CA ARG A 378 -20.68 12.78 4.11
C ARG A 378 -19.53 12.07 4.79
N VAL A 379 -19.00 12.71 5.82
CA VAL A 379 -18.36 11.98 6.89
C VAL A 379 -19.49 11.12 7.46
N GLU A 380 -19.62 9.89 6.97
CA GLU A 380 -20.43 8.91 7.68
C GLU A 380 -19.69 8.64 8.99
N GLU A 381 -20.35 9.01 10.09
CA GLU A 381 -19.90 8.77 11.48
C GLU A 381 -19.81 7.27 11.81
#